data_AF-A0ABD7HIM7-F1
#
_entry.id   AF-A0ABD7HIM7-F1
#
_cell.length_a   1.000
_cell.length_b   1.000
_cell.length_c   1.000
_cell.angle_alpha   90.00
_cell.angle_beta   90.00
_cell.angle_gamma   90.00
#
_symmetry.space_group_name_H-M   'P 1'
#
loop_
_entity.id
_entity.type
_entity.pdbx_description
1 polymer ?
#
loop_
_entity_poly.entity_id
_entity_poly.type
_entity_poly.pdbx_seq_one_letter_code
_entity_poly.pdbx_strand_id
1 'polypeptide(L)' 'MALEAAQRILPKAVVVPVHEDSWEHFTHDADGIKALFTAAGLDSRIVVLKPGDTGEIPESHGMLP' A
#
# COMPACT_ATOMS: atom_id res chain seq x y z
N MET A 1 -4.45 9.02 4.25
CA MET A 1 -3.38 9.69 3.48
C MET A 1 -2.75 8.80 2.41
N ALA A 2 -2.40 7.53 2.67
CA ALA A 2 -1.79 6.66 1.65
C ALA A 2 -2.68 6.39 0.41
N LEU A 3 -3.96 6.02 0.63
CA LEU A 3 -4.90 5.74 -0.47
C LEU A 3 -5.10 6.95 -1.39
N GLU A 4 -5.27 8.14 -0.81
CA GLU A 4 -5.46 9.37 -1.58
C GLU A 4 -4.22 9.71 -2.43
N ALA A 5 -3.02 9.56 -1.87
CA ALA A 5 -1.78 9.76 -2.62
C ALA A 5 -1.68 8.77 -3.81
N ALA A 6 -2.01 7.49 -3.58
CA ALA A 6 -2.01 6.46 -4.62
C ALA A 6 -3.02 6.72 -5.74
N GLN A 7 -4.16 7.36 -5.42
CA GLN A 7 -5.21 7.69 -6.38
C GLN A 7 -4.91 8.96 -7.18
N ARG A 8 -4.45 10.02 -6.51
CA ARG A 8 -4.47 11.38 -7.08
C ARG A 8 -3.10 11.93 -7.43
N ILE A 9 -2.06 11.50 -6.72
CA ILE A 9 -0.74 12.12 -6.82
C ILE A 9 0.22 11.18 -7.56
N LEU A 10 0.17 9.88 -7.21
CA LEU A 10 1.08 8.86 -7.70
C LEU A 10 0.30 7.68 -8.30
N PRO A 11 -0.41 7.85 -9.43
CA PRO A 11 -1.33 6.84 -9.98
C PRO A 11 -0.65 5.56 -10.49
N LYS A 12 0.68 5.52 -10.57
CA LYS A 12 1.45 4.35 -11.02
C LYS A 12 2.37 3.77 -9.94
N ALA A 13 2.42 4.38 -8.76
CA ALA A 13 3.29 3.90 -7.70
C ALA A 13 2.71 2.64 -7.03
N VAL A 14 3.60 1.76 -6.59
CA VAL A 14 3.31 0.74 -5.58
C VAL A 14 3.50 1.37 -4.21
N VAL A 15 2.58 1.09 -3.28
CA VAL A 15 2.63 1.57 -1.91
C VAL A 15 3.11 0.46 -0.99
N VAL A 16 4.14 0.74 -0.19
CA VAL A 16 4.62 -0.13 0.88
C VAL A 16 4.45 0.65 2.19
N PRO A 17 3.45 0.33 3.02
CA PRO A 17 3.32 0.92 4.34
C PRO A 17 4.44 0.32 5.24
N VAL A 18 5.00 1.15 6.13
CA VAL A 18 6.15 0.80 7.00
C VAL A 18 6.10 1.45 8.40
N HIS A 19 5.13 2.32 8.66
CA HIS A 19 5.00 3.10 9.90
C HIS A 19 3.56 3.02 10.40
N GLU A 20 3.08 1.79 10.49
CA GLU A 20 1.80 1.35 10.99
C GLU A 20 2.04 0.29 12.07
N ASP A 21 1.00 -0.06 12.84
CA ASP A 21 0.91 -1.20 13.77
C ASP A 21 2.03 -1.54 14.77
N SER A 22 3.05 -0.68 14.94
CA SER A 22 4.18 -0.96 15.85
C SER A 22 4.02 -0.38 17.26
N TRP A 23 3.51 0.85 17.39
CA TRP A 23 3.34 1.57 18.66
C TRP A 23 1.86 1.82 18.97
N GLU A 24 1.53 1.94 20.26
CA GLU A 24 0.15 2.04 20.75
C GLU A 24 -0.64 3.24 20.21
N HIS A 25 0.04 4.31 19.78
CA HIS A 25 -0.65 5.50 19.26
C HIS A 25 -1.06 5.39 17.78
N PHE A 26 -0.73 4.31 17.08
CA PHE A 26 -1.22 4.11 15.72
C PHE A 26 -2.70 3.73 15.76
N THR A 27 -3.48 4.44 14.95
CA THR A 27 -4.91 4.17 14.78
C THR A 27 -5.21 3.30 13.56
N HIS A 28 -4.17 2.92 12.82
CA HIS A 28 -4.25 2.11 11.61
C HIS A 28 -3.18 1.03 11.66
N ASP A 29 -3.55 -0.17 11.22
CA ASP A 29 -2.66 -1.30 11.01
C ASP A 29 -2.53 -1.62 9.52
N ALA A 30 -1.55 -2.46 9.16
CA ALA A 30 -1.28 -2.77 7.77
C ALA A 30 -2.46 -3.48 7.09
N ASP A 31 -3.17 -4.34 7.82
CA ASP A 31 -4.37 -5.04 7.33
C ASP A 31 -5.53 -4.07 7.03
N GLY A 32 -5.78 -3.10 7.91
CA GLY A 32 -6.77 -2.05 7.70
C GLY A 32 -6.42 -1.16 6.50
N ILE A 33 -5.14 -0.82 6.33
CA ILE A 33 -4.68 -0.07 5.14
C ILE A 33 -4.90 -0.90 3.87
N LYS A 34 -4.57 -2.20 3.88
CA LYS A 34 -4.81 -3.11 2.74
C LYS A 34 -6.28 -3.26 2.39
N ALA A 35 -7.15 -3.33 3.40
CA ALA A 35 -8.59 -3.38 3.19
C ALA A 35 -9.10 -2.12 2.47
N LEU A 36 -8.60 -0.93 2.83
CA LEU A 36 -8.94 0.32 2.14
C LEU A 36 -8.52 0.32 0.66
N PHE A 37 -7.31 -0.18 0.35
CA PHE A 37 -6.84 -0.31 -1.04
C PHE A 37 -7.69 -1.31 -1.83
N THR A 38 -8.03 -2.44 -1.20
CA THR A 38 -8.88 -3.47 -1.82
C THR A 38 -10.27 -2.92 -2.14
N ALA A 39 -10.89 -2.22 -1.19
CA ALA A 39 -12.21 -1.59 -1.39
C ALA A 39 -12.20 -0.53 -2.50
N ALA A 40 -11.04 0.09 -2.77
CA ALA A 40 -10.84 1.05 -3.85
C ALA A 40 -10.44 0.42 -5.20
N GLY A 41 -10.32 -0.92 -5.28
CA GLY A 41 -9.87 -1.63 -6.48
C GLY A 41 -8.39 -1.43 -6.81
N LEU A 42 -7.56 -1.16 -5.81
CA LEU A 42 -6.11 -0.91 -5.93
C LEU A 42 -5.27 -1.97 -5.19
N ASP A 43 -5.80 -3.18 -5.03
CA ASP A 43 -5.15 -4.30 -4.33
C ASP A 43 -3.78 -4.65 -4.92
N SER A 44 -3.65 -4.60 -6.25
CA SER A 44 -2.39 -4.84 -6.97
C SER A 44 -1.31 -3.78 -6.73
N ARG A 45 -1.65 -2.67 -6.07
CA ARG A 45 -0.78 -1.51 -5.86
C ARG A 45 -0.33 -1.35 -4.42
N ILE A 46 -0.64 -2.29 -3.53
CA ILE A 46 -0.16 -2.28 -2.16
C ILE A 46 0.57 -3.58 -1.81
N VAL A 47 1.75 -3.44 -1.20
CA VAL A 47 2.52 -4.55 -0.66
C VAL A 47 2.66 -4.34 0.84
N VAL A 48 1.95 -5.14 1.62
CA VAL A 48 2.06 -5.15 3.08
C VAL A 48 3.13 -6.16 3.49
N LEU A 49 4.08 -5.71 4.32
CA LEU A 49 5.18 -6.51 4.83
C LEU A 49 5.14 -6.51 6.36
N LYS A 50 5.50 -7.63 6.99
CA LYS A 50 5.73 -7.68 8.44
C LYS A 50 7.18 -7.31 8.77
N PRO A 51 7.49 -6.94 10.01
CA PRO A 51 8.86 -6.70 10.43
C PRO A 51 9.78 -7.90 10.13
N GLY A 52 10.82 -7.68 9.34
CA GLY A 52 11.76 -8.71 8.91
C GLY A 52 11.43 -9.39 7.58
N ASP A 53 10.26 -9.10 6.99
CA ASP A 53 9.94 -9.58 5.65
C ASP A 53 10.75 -8.84 4.58
N THR A 54 11.00 -9.54 3.48
CA THR A 54 11.43 -8.95 2.21
C THR A 54 10.32 -9.10 1.20
N GLY A 55 10.09 -8.07 0.38
CA GLY A 55 9.10 -8.11 -0.69
C GLY A 55 9.71 -7.68 -2.02
N GLU A 56 9.15 -8.20 -3.10
CA GLU A 56 9.39 -7.68 -4.44
C GLU A 56 8.37 -6.57 -4.73
N ILE A 57 8.83 -5.51 -5.40
CA ILE A 57 7.93 -4.50 -5.93
C ILE A 57 7.37 -5.08 -7.23
N PRO A 58 6.04 -5.25 -7.35
CA PRO A 58 5.45 -5.65 -8.61
C PRO A 58 5.93 -4.69 -9.70
N GLU A 59 6.49 -5.24 -10.77
CA GLU A 59 6.77 -4.48 -11.98
C GLU A 59 5.53 -3.64 -12.28
N SER A 60 5.69 -2.31 -12.36
CA SER A 60 4.61 -1.44 -12.80
C SER A 60 4.32 -1.89 -14.24
N HIS A 61 3.36 -2.80 -14.41
CA HIS A 61 2.91 -3.16 -15.72
C HIS A 61 2.36 -1.87 -16.27
N GLY A 62 3.15 -1.25 -17.14
CA GLY A 62 2.63 -0.30 -18.10
C GLY A 62 1.45 -1.00 -18.71
N MET A 63 0.25 -0.54 -18.35
CA MET A 63 -0.84 -0.49 -19.30
C MET A 63 -0.22 0.17 -20.54
N LEU A 64 0.25 -0.66 -21.48
CA LEU A 64 0.87 -0.25 -22.74
C LEU A 64 -0.20 0.46 -23.60
N PRO A 65 0.25 1.21 -24.62
CA PRO A 65 -0.11 2.60 -24.93
C PRO A 65 -1.59 2.91 -25.16
#